data_AF-A0A7S2CE32-F1
#
_entry.id   AF-A0A7S2CE32-F1
#
_cell.length_a   1.000
_cell.length_b   1.000
_cell.length_c   1.000
_cell.angle_alpha   90.00
_cell.angle_beta   90.00
_cell.angle_gamma   90.00
#
_symmetry.space_group_name_H-M   'P 1'
#
loop_
_entity.id
_entity.type
_entity.pdbx_description
1 polymer ?
#
loop_
_entity_poly.entity_id
_entity_poly.type
_entity_poly.pdbx_seq_one_letter_code
_entity_poly.pdbx_strand_id
1 'polypeptide(L)'
;NYIFLLELLLNMWGFGGPYKQFWSSGWNIFDFIIVAVGIILMSGASGPNSPLSNLKMLRAFRVFRLFKRIESLNKVIMALLRAIPGVTNAFIIMVIFMMIYAILAVEYFAPF
;
A
#
# COMPACT_ATOMS: atom_id res chain seq x y z
N ASN A 1 -15.33 10.90 -8.03
CA ASN A 1 -15.49 10.02 -6.85
C ASN A 1 -16.70 9.10 -6.98
N TYR A 2 -17.91 9.59 -7.24
CA TYR A 2 -19.08 8.71 -7.48
C TYR A 2 -18.91 7.76 -8.69
N ILE A 3 -18.31 8.22 -9.79
CA ILE A 3 -17.98 7.38 -10.95
C ILE A 3 -16.99 6.25 -10.58
N PHE A 4 -16.06 6.50 -9.64
CA PHE A 4 -15.10 5.50 -9.15
C PHE A 4 -15.75 4.50 -8.18
N LEU A 5 -16.75 4.95 -7.43
CA LEU A 5 -17.58 4.12 -6.57
C LEU A 5 -18.45 3.15 -7.41
N LEU A 6 -19.02 3.68 -8.49
CA LEU A 6 -19.82 2.92 -9.45
C LEU A 6 -18.95 1.92 -10.23
N GLU A 7 -17.74 2.32 -10.64
CA GLU A 7 -16.74 1.45 -11.25
C GLU A 7 -16.26 0.35 -10.27
N LEU A 8 -16.07 0.66 -8.98
CA LEU A 8 -15.74 -0.32 -7.94
C LEU A 8 -16.89 -1.30 -7.70
N LEU A 9 -18.12 -0.81 -7.57
CA LEU A 9 -19.31 -1.64 -7.40
C LEU A 9 -19.55 -2.54 -8.62
N LEU A 10 -19.36 -2.02 -9.84
CA LEU A 10 -19.42 -2.81 -11.07
C LEU A 10 -18.30 -3.86 -11.15
N ASN A 11 -17.07 -3.54 -10.73
CA ASN A 11 -16.00 -4.53 -10.62
C ASN A 11 -16.28 -5.60 -9.55
N MET A 12 -16.90 -5.21 -8.44
CA MET A 12 -17.26 -6.10 -7.34
C MET A 12 -18.41 -7.04 -7.73
N TRP A 13 -19.33 -6.58 -8.59
CA TRP A 13 -20.39 -7.41 -9.18
C TRP A 13 -19.93 -8.24 -10.38
N GLY A 14 -19.04 -7.71 -11.23
CA GLY A 14 -18.56 -8.39 -12.44
C GLY A 14 -17.64 -9.59 -12.18
N PHE A 15 -16.97 -9.63 -11.01
CA PHE A 15 -16.09 -10.75 -10.62
C PHE A 15 -16.76 -11.83 -9.73
N GLY A 16 -18.09 -11.89 -9.68
CA GLY A 16 -18.79 -13.09 -9.20
C GLY A 16 -19.04 -13.20 -7.68
N GLY A 17 -19.40 -12.10 -7.01
CA GLY A 17 -19.93 -12.17 -5.64
C GLY A 17 -18.89 -12.37 -4.52
N PRO A 18 -19.34 -12.44 -3.25
CA PRO A 18 -18.88 -11.50 -2.23
C PRO A 18 -17.58 -11.79 -1.48
N TYR A 19 -16.91 -12.95 -1.59
CA TYR A 19 -15.84 -13.25 -0.61
C TYR A 19 -14.55 -13.91 -1.08
N LYS A 20 -14.54 -14.80 -2.07
CA LYS A 20 -13.31 -15.59 -2.35
C LYS A 20 -12.43 -15.06 -3.48
N GLN A 21 -13.01 -14.69 -4.61
CA GLN A 21 -12.22 -14.39 -5.81
C GLN A 21 -11.76 -12.93 -5.86
N PHE A 22 -12.53 -12.01 -5.28
CA PHE A 22 -12.17 -10.59 -5.20
C PHE A 22 -10.98 -10.35 -4.26
N TRP A 23 -10.93 -11.04 -3.11
CA TRP A 23 -9.87 -10.92 -2.11
C TRP A 23 -8.58 -11.68 -2.48
N SER A 24 -8.63 -12.60 -3.45
CA SER A 24 -7.42 -13.29 -3.92
C SER A 24 -6.53 -12.42 -4.80
N SER A 25 -7.05 -11.33 -5.36
CA SER A 25 -6.29 -10.40 -6.19
C SER A 25 -5.87 -9.18 -5.38
N GLY A 26 -4.59 -9.07 -5.06
CA GLY A 26 -4.03 -7.93 -4.32
C GLY A 26 -4.33 -6.58 -4.98
N TRP A 27 -4.43 -6.57 -6.31
CA TRP A 27 -4.81 -5.39 -7.09
C TRP A 27 -6.27 -4.96 -6.94
N ASN A 28 -7.16 -5.84 -6.48
CA ASN A 28 -8.56 -5.51 -6.23
C ASN A 28 -8.75 -4.99 -4.79
N ILE A 29 -8.04 -5.57 -3.83
CA ILE A 29 -7.99 -5.07 -2.44
C ILE A 29 -7.44 -3.64 -2.41
N PHE A 30 -6.35 -3.38 -3.14
CA PHE A 30 -5.77 -2.04 -3.21
C PHE A 30 -6.74 -1.01 -3.79
N ASP A 31 -7.50 -1.40 -4.83
CA ASP A 31 -8.50 -0.53 -5.44
C ASP A 31 -9.67 -0.23 -4.48
N PHE A 32 -10.10 -1.23 -3.71
CA PHE A 32 -11.11 -1.09 -2.66
C PHE A 32 -10.71 -0.08 -1.59
N ILE A 33 -9.46 -0.15 -1.10
CA ILE A 33 -8.94 0.78 -0.09
C ILE A 33 -8.95 2.23 -0.62
N ILE A 34 -8.52 2.46 -1.86
CA ILE A 34 -8.48 3.81 -2.47
C ILE A 34 -9.90 4.39 -2.57
N VAL A 35 -10.88 3.58 -3.00
CA VAL A 35 -12.26 4.04 -3.14
C VAL A 35 -12.90 4.28 -1.77
N ALA A 36 -12.68 3.41 -0.79
CA ALA A 36 -13.16 3.59 0.58
C ALA A 36 -12.65 4.90 1.20
N VAL A 37 -11.36 5.19 1.06
CA VAL A 37 -10.75 6.45 1.48
C VAL A 37 -11.35 7.64 0.73
N GLY A 38 -11.60 7.50 -0.57
CA GLY A 38 -12.22 8.53 -1.40
C GLY A 38 -13.63 8.92 -0.94
N ILE A 39 -14.38 7.97 -0.38
CA ILE A 39 -15.72 8.18 0.19
C ILE A 39 -15.64 8.91 1.54
N ILE A 40 -14.75 8.46 2.42
CA ILE A 40 -14.53 9.06 3.76
C ILE A 40 -14.10 10.52 3.65
N LEU A 41 -13.28 10.85 2.65
CA LEU A 41 -12.88 12.22 2.35
C LEU A 41 -14.04 13.10 1.86
N MET A 42 -15.05 12.50 1.22
CA MET A 42 -16.15 13.21 0.59
C MET A 42 -17.36 13.38 1.52
N SER A 43 -17.48 12.54 2.57
CA SER A 43 -18.53 12.65 3.59
C SER A 43 -18.37 13.84 4.55
N GLY A 44 -17.55 14.84 4.20
CA GLY A 44 -17.49 16.12 4.92
C GLY A 44 -16.65 16.10 6.20
N ALA A 45 -15.99 15.00 6.55
CA ALA A 45 -15.15 14.91 7.74
C ALA A 45 -13.81 15.69 7.61
N SER A 46 -13.62 16.42 6.51
CA SER A 46 -12.40 17.18 6.17
C SER A 46 -12.46 18.63 6.68
N GLY A 47 -12.53 18.83 8.00
CA GLY A 47 -12.30 20.16 8.58
C GLY A 47 -10.82 20.60 8.48
N PRO A 48 -10.51 21.92 8.48
CA PRO A 48 -9.15 22.44 8.33
C PRO A 48 -8.11 21.88 9.31
N ASN A 49 -8.55 21.41 10.48
CA ASN A 49 -7.71 20.86 11.55
C ASN A 49 -7.94 19.36 11.81
N SER A 50 -8.56 18.63 10.87
CA SER A 50 -8.77 17.19 11.01
C SER A 50 -7.58 16.39 10.45
N PRO A 51 -7.15 15.29 11.11
CA PRO A 51 -6.14 14.37 10.54
C PRO A 51 -6.58 13.76 9.19
N LEU A 52 -7.86 13.89 8.87
CA LEU A 52 -8.49 13.50 7.61
C LEU A 52 -8.05 14.40 6.43
N SER A 53 -7.46 15.58 6.70
CA SER A 53 -6.80 16.40 5.67
C SER A 53 -5.65 15.65 4.99
N ASN A 54 -4.88 14.85 5.74
CA ASN A 54 -3.76 14.08 5.20
C ASN A 54 -4.24 12.93 4.29
N LEU A 55 -5.46 12.43 4.48
CA LEU A 55 -6.06 11.45 3.58
C LEU A 55 -6.23 12.01 2.16
N LYS A 56 -6.21 13.35 1.94
CA LYS A 56 -6.20 13.93 0.59
C LYS A 56 -4.98 13.46 -0.22
N MET A 57 -3.85 13.18 0.44
CA MET A 57 -2.63 12.64 -0.19
C MET A 57 -2.87 11.23 -0.76
N LEU A 58 -3.82 10.48 -0.23
CA LEU A 58 -4.24 9.18 -0.78
C LEU A 58 -4.87 9.32 -2.18
N ARG A 59 -5.27 10.52 -2.61
CA ARG A 59 -5.64 10.76 -4.01
C ARG A 59 -4.47 10.52 -4.96
N ALA A 60 -3.23 10.76 -4.53
CA ALA A 60 -2.02 10.49 -5.34
C ALA A 60 -1.85 8.98 -5.59
N PHE A 61 -2.36 8.12 -4.71
CA PHE A 61 -2.33 6.66 -4.90
C PHE A 61 -3.14 6.19 -6.11
N ARG A 62 -4.03 7.01 -6.68
CA ARG A 62 -4.70 6.67 -7.96
C ARG A 62 -3.71 6.45 -9.10
N VAL A 63 -2.52 7.06 -9.03
CA VAL A 63 -1.45 6.84 -10.01
C VAL A 63 -1.01 5.37 -10.00
N PHE A 64 -1.06 4.69 -8.86
CA PHE A 64 -0.79 3.25 -8.80
C PHE A 64 -1.83 2.40 -9.54
N ARG A 65 -3.05 2.91 -9.77
CA ARG A 65 -4.03 2.23 -10.63
C ARG A 65 -3.54 2.17 -12.10
N LEU A 66 -2.78 3.17 -12.56
CA LEU A 66 -2.15 3.11 -13.89
C LEU A 66 -1.16 1.95 -13.98
N PHE A 67 -0.45 1.65 -12.90
CA PHE A 67 0.51 0.54 -12.86
C PHE A 67 -0.17 -0.83 -13.00
N LYS A 68 -1.40 -0.98 -12.51
CA LYS A 68 -2.24 -2.17 -12.77
C LYS A 68 -2.64 -2.29 -14.24
N ARG A 69 -3.00 -1.16 -14.88
CA ARG A 69 -3.52 -1.11 -16.26
C ARG A 69 -2.41 -1.32 -17.30
N ILE A 70 -1.18 -0.93 -16.97
CA ILE A 70 -0.01 -1.08 -17.84
C ILE A 70 0.65 -2.43 -17.55
N GLU A 71 0.52 -3.38 -18.48
CA GLU A 71 1.00 -4.75 -18.30
C GLU A 71 2.52 -4.83 -18.03
N SER A 72 3.33 -4.00 -18.71
CA SER A 72 4.77 -3.95 -18.50
C SER A 72 5.15 -3.55 -17.07
N LEU A 73 4.43 -2.60 -16.49
CA LEU A 73 4.67 -2.09 -15.15
C LEU A 73 4.22 -3.09 -14.08
N ASN A 74 3.09 -3.75 -14.30
CA ASN A 74 2.61 -4.82 -13.42
C ASN A 74 3.60 -6.00 -13.38
N LYS A 75 4.19 -6.38 -14.53
CA LYS A 75 5.24 -7.42 -14.59
C LYS A 75 6.44 -7.08 -13.72
N VAL A 76 6.92 -5.83 -13.78
CA VAL A 76 8.04 -5.36 -12.95
C VAL A 76 7.67 -5.43 -11.46
N ILE A 77 6.48 -4.94 -11.07
CA ILE A 77 6.03 -4.97 -9.68
C ILE A 77 5.92 -6.41 -9.18
N MET A 78 5.34 -7.32 -9.96
CA MET A 78 5.23 -8.74 -9.60
C MET A 78 6.59 -9.42 -9.48
N ALA A 79 7.56 -9.07 -10.32
CA ALA A 79 8.93 -9.55 -10.21
C ALA A 79 9.59 -9.06 -8.91
N LEU A 80 9.41 -7.78 -8.56
CA LEU A 80 9.89 -7.21 -7.31
C LEU A 80 9.26 -7.93 -6.10
N LEU A 81 7.95 -8.10 -6.10
CA LEU A 81 7.23 -8.79 -5.02
C LEU A 81 7.69 -10.24 -4.85
N ARG A 82 8.05 -10.94 -5.94
CA ARG A 82 8.63 -12.29 -5.87
C ARG A 82 10.06 -12.29 -5.34
N ALA A 83 10.82 -11.21 -5.52
CA ALA A 83 12.18 -11.09 -4.99
C ALA A 83 12.19 -10.78 -3.49
N ILE A 84 11.14 -10.11 -2.96
CA ILE A 84 11.02 -9.77 -1.52
C ILE A 84 11.33 -10.95 -0.59
N PRO A 85 10.67 -12.12 -0.67
CA PRO A 85 10.94 -13.21 0.27
C PRO A 85 12.40 -13.68 0.25
N GLY A 86 13.08 -13.62 -0.90
CA GLY A 86 14.52 -13.92 -0.99
C GLY A 86 15.38 -12.85 -0.30
N VAL A 87 15.04 -11.58 -0.50
CA VAL A 87 15.74 -10.45 0.12
C VAL A 87 15.50 -10.37 1.63
N THR A 88 14.31 -10.74 2.11
CA THR A 88 13.95 -10.70 3.53
C THR A 88 14.92 -11.49 4.40
N ASN A 89 15.37 -12.66 3.95
CA ASN A 89 16.34 -13.46 4.70
C ASN A 89 17.69 -12.74 4.84
N ALA A 90 18.21 -12.14 3.77
CA ALA A 90 19.43 -11.35 3.81
C ALA A 90 19.26 -10.08 4.65
N PHE A 91 18.08 -9.45 4.57
CA PHE A 91 17.73 -8.26 5.34
C PHE A 91 17.75 -8.53 6.85
N ILE A 92 17.25 -9.68 7.31
CA ILE A 92 17.29 -10.06 8.73
C ILE A 92 18.73 -10.17 9.23
N ILE A 93 19.62 -10.80 8.45
CA ILE A 93 21.04 -10.92 8.81
C ILE A 93 21.68 -9.53 8.89
N MET A 94 21.40 -8.65 7.93
CA MET A 94 21.90 -7.28 7.90
C MET A 94 21.44 -6.49 9.12
N VAL A 95 20.19 -6.64 9.54
CA VAL A 95 19.64 -5.97 10.73
C VAL A 95 20.34 -6.45 12.00
N ILE A 96 20.56 -7.76 12.17
CA ILE A 96 21.29 -8.30 13.33
C ILE A 96 22.71 -7.75 13.37
N PHE A 97 23.41 -7.76 12.24
CA PHE A 97 24.75 -7.19 12.13
C PHE A 97 24.77 -5.72 12.52
N MET A 98 23.83 -4.92 12.00
CA MET A 98 23.70 -3.51 12.31
C MET A 98 23.42 -3.26 13.80
N MET A 99 22.61 -4.11 14.44
CA MET A 99 22.36 -4.02 15.89
C MET A 99 23.61 -4.26 16.73
N ILE A 100 24.48 -5.22 16.35
CA ILE A 100 25.74 -5.46 17.06
C ILE A 100 26.62 -4.21 17.01
N TYR A 101 26.79 -3.62 15.82
CA TYR A 101 27.56 -2.39 15.67
C TYR A 101 26.94 -1.19 16.38
N ALA A 102 25.60 -1.10 16.41
CA ALA A 102 24.91 -0.04 17.13
C ALA A 102 25.18 -0.11 18.64
N ILE A 103 25.13 -1.31 19.24
CA ILE A 103 25.44 -1.51 20.67
C ILE A 103 26.91 -1.17 20.95
N LEU A 104 27.83 -1.69 20.13
CA LEU A 104 29.26 -1.39 20.26
C LEU A 104 29.54 0.11 20.18
N ALA A 105 28.89 0.82 19.25
CA ALA A 105 29.02 2.27 19.13
C ALA A 105 28.48 2.98 20.37
N VAL A 106 27.31 2.61 20.87
CA VAL A 106 26.76 3.21 22.11
C VAL A 106 27.70 2.98 23.28
N GLU A 107 28.27 1.79 23.44
CA GLU A 107 29.18 1.51 24.55
C GLU A 107 30.52 2.25 24.44
N TYR A 108 31.04 2.41 23.21
CA TYR A 108 32.24 3.19 22.95
C TYR A 108 32.04 4.69 23.13
N PHE A 109 30.87 5.22 22.74
CA PHE A 109 30.57 6.65 22.76
C PHE A 109 29.81 7.12 24.01
N ALA A 110 29.27 6.22 24.84
CA ALA A 110 28.58 6.54 26.10
C ALA A 110 29.45 7.24 27.16
N PRO A 111 30.76 6.95 27.31
CA PRO A 111 31.60 7.62 28.29
C PRO A 111 32.23 8.94 27.81
N PHE A 112 31.95 9.39 26.58
CA PHE A 112 32.29 10.73 26.08
C PHE A 112 31.18 11.73 26.37
#